data_AF-A0A2I0WLM8-F1
#
_entry.id   AF-A0A2I0WLM8-F1
#
_cell.length_a   1.000
_cell.length_b   1.000
_cell.length_c   1.000
_cell.angle_alpha   90.00
_cell.angle_beta   90.00
_cell.angle_gamma   90.00
#
_symmetry.space_group_name_H-M   'P 1'
#
loop_
_entity.id
_entity.type
_entity.pdbx_description
1 polymer ?
#
loop_
_entity_poly.entity_id
_entity_poly.type
_entity_poly.pdbx_seq_one_letter_code
_entity_poly.pdbx_strand_id
1 'polypeptide(L)'
;MDVDDLALELLETVETVQSFSDYRRTQRKECHNLIRRMKLAVPLLEEIRDLEIPVPDDVCARLYRLRTAFTAAKKLLRCCHDGSKIYLVSFYVYKIFL
;
A
#
# COMPACT_ATOMS: atom_id res chain seq x y z
N MET A 1 -18.34 -8.11 -4.05
CA MET A 1 -17.08 -8.46 -3.39
C MET A 1 -17.36 -8.36 -1.92
N ASP A 2 -17.20 -9.48 -1.22
CA ASP A 2 -17.44 -9.58 0.21
C ASP A 2 -16.36 -8.82 1.00
N VAL A 3 -16.60 -8.57 2.29
CA VAL A 3 -15.61 -7.91 3.15
C VAL A 3 -14.40 -8.82 3.40
N ASP A 4 -14.61 -10.14 3.49
CA ASP A 4 -13.51 -11.12 3.54
C ASP A 4 -12.64 -11.04 2.28
N ASP A 5 -13.25 -11.03 1.08
CA ASP A 5 -12.53 -10.86 -0.19
C ASP A 5 -11.68 -9.57 -0.20
N LEU A 6 -12.24 -8.46 0.32
CA LEU A 6 -11.58 -7.17 0.38
C LEU A 6 -10.39 -7.17 1.35
N ALA A 7 -10.56 -7.81 2.51
CA ALA A 7 -9.49 -7.96 3.49
C ALA A 7 -8.36 -8.86 2.95
N LEU A 8 -8.71 -9.94 2.24
CA LEU A 8 -7.75 -10.81 1.57
C LEU A 8 -6.95 -10.06 0.49
N GLU A 9 -7.61 -9.29 -0.38
CA GLU A 9 -6.93 -8.47 -1.41
C GLU A 9 -5.94 -7.46 -0.78
N LEU A 10 -6.32 -6.88 0.36
CA LEU A 10 -5.46 -5.97 1.13
C LEU A 10 -4.25 -6.69 1.72
N LEU A 11 -4.42 -7.89 2.30
CA LEU A 11 -3.34 -8.74 2.81
C LEU A 11 -2.36 -9.13 1.70
N GLU A 12 -2.87 -9.65 0.58
CA GLU A 12 -2.05 -9.99 -0.60
C GLU A 12 -1.29 -8.78 -1.15
N THR A 13 -1.89 -7.60 -1.08
CA THR A 13 -1.22 -6.35 -1.46
C THR A 13 -0.04 -6.05 -0.53
N VAL A 14 -0.21 -6.24 0.79
CA VAL A 14 0.87 -6.07 1.77
C VAL A 14 1.98 -7.10 1.55
N GLU A 15 1.65 -8.36 1.28
CA GLU A 15 2.64 -9.39 0.94
C GLU A 15 3.39 -9.07 -0.36
N THR A 16 2.67 -8.64 -1.39
CA THR A 16 3.29 -8.26 -2.67
C THR A 16 4.34 -7.18 -2.46
N VAL A 17 4.01 -6.10 -1.75
CA VAL A 17 4.96 -4.99 -1.56
C VAL A 17 6.15 -5.35 -0.65
N GLN A 18 6.03 -6.40 0.17
CA GLN A 18 7.16 -6.92 0.95
C GLN A 18 8.20 -7.63 0.09
N SER A 19 7.78 -8.23 -1.03
CA SER A 19 8.72 -8.87 -1.96
C SER A 19 9.61 -7.88 -2.72
N PHE A 20 9.28 -6.58 -2.69
CA PHE A 20 10.11 -5.53 -3.26
C PHE A 20 11.31 -5.23 -2.33
N SER A 21 12.50 -5.69 -2.71
CA SER A 21 13.75 -5.55 -1.93
C SER A 21 14.72 -4.50 -2.50
N ASP A 22 14.67 -4.28 -3.82
CA ASP A 22 15.61 -3.42 -4.53
C ASP A 22 15.06 -2.03 -4.77
N TYR A 23 15.17 -1.18 -3.75
CA TYR A 23 14.89 0.25 -3.86
C TYR A 23 16.16 1.07 -4.09
N ARG A 24 16.08 2.11 -4.93
CA ARG A 24 17.15 3.09 -5.09
C ARG A 24 17.50 3.77 -3.76
N ARG A 25 18.79 4.02 -3.51
CA ARG A 25 19.30 4.58 -2.23
C ARG A 25 18.56 5.83 -1.76
N THR A 26 18.17 6.72 -2.67
CA THR A 26 17.48 7.99 -2.35
C THR A 26 16.06 7.81 -1.84
N GLN A 27 15.37 6.74 -2.23
CA GLN A 27 13.95 6.49 -1.91
C GLN A 27 13.76 5.30 -0.95
N ARG A 28 14.82 4.50 -0.73
CA ARG A 28 14.79 3.27 0.08
C ARG A 28 14.19 3.48 1.47
N LYS A 29 14.58 4.53 2.17
CA LYS A 29 14.07 4.83 3.52
C LYS A 29 12.56 5.06 3.50
N GLU A 30 12.08 5.92 2.61
CA GLU A 30 10.65 6.23 2.52
C GLU A 30 9.82 5.05 2.02
N CYS A 31 10.35 4.25 1.09
CA CYS A 31 9.69 3.02 0.63
C CYS A 31 9.54 2.00 1.76
N HIS A 32 10.60 1.75 2.53
CA HIS A 32 10.55 0.86 3.69
C HIS A 32 9.61 1.39 4.79
N ASN A 33 9.61 2.70 5.04
CA ASN A 33 8.67 3.32 5.98
C ASN A 33 7.22 3.12 5.56
N LEU A 34 6.92 3.28 4.27
CA LEU A 34 5.58 3.06 3.73
C LEU A 34 5.16 1.59 3.86
N ILE A 35 6.01 0.63 3.48
CA ILE A 35 5.74 -0.80 3.67
C ILE A 35 5.48 -1.10 5.15
N ARG A 36 6.30 -0.55 6.05
CA ARG A 36 6.12 -0.73 7.50
C ARG A 36 4.75 -0.20 7.96
N ARG A 37 4.30 0.94 7.46
CA ARG A 37 2.97 1.50 7.76
C ARG A 37 1.84 0.63 7.22
N MET A 38 1.98 0.10 6.00
CA MET A 38 1.01 -0.83 5.44
C MET A 38 0.90 -2.12 6.28
N LYS A 39 2.02 -2.64 6.78
CA LYS A 39 2.05 -3.81 7.67
C LYS A 39 1.29 -3.62 8.98
N LEU A 40 1.16 -2.39 9.49
CA LEU A 40 0.39 -2.13 10.71
C LEU A 40 -1.09 -2.45 10.54
N ALA A 41 -1.59 -2.52 9.30
CA ALA A 41 -2.97 -2.90 9.04
C ALA A 41 -3.19 -4.42 9.06
N VAL A 42 -2.15 -5.26 9.01
CA VAL A 42 -2.30 -6.72 8.90
C VAL A 42 -3.17 -7.32 10.02
N PRO A 43 -2.93 -7.02 11.32
CA PRO A 43 -3.75 -7.60 12.38
C PRO A 43 -5.23 -7.21 12.27
N LEU A 44 -5.51 -5.96 11.91
CA LEU A 44 -6.87 -5.48 11.68
C LEU A 44 -7.55 -6.23 10.53
N LEU A 45 -6.82 -6.51 9.44
CA LEU A 45 -7.37 -7.24 8.30
C LEU A 45 -7.63 -8.71 8.64
N GLU A 46 -6.77 -9.34 9.42
CA GLU A 46 -7.00 -10.70 9.94
C GLU A 46 -8.25 -10.73 10.84
N GLU A 47 -8.37 -9.79 11.78
CA GLU A 47 -9.57 -9.67 12.64
C GLU A 47 -10.86 -9.50 11.84
N ILE A 48 -10.83 -8.69 10.76
CA ILE A 48 -12.00 -8.47 9.89
C ILE A 48 -12.46 -9.77 9.22
N ARG A 49 -11.53 -10.64 8.84
CA ARG A 49 -11.84 -11.92 8.19
C ARG A 49 -12.42 -12.94 9.17
N ASP A 50 -12.05 -12.83 10.44
CA ASP A 50 -12.57 -13.68 11.52
C ASP A 50 -13.93 -13.19 12.05
N LEU A 51 -14.49 -12.10 11.50
CA LEU A 51 -15.82 -11.61 11.89
C LEU A 51 -16.92 -12.55 11.39
N GLU A 52 -17.61 -13.19 12.32
CA GLU A 52 -18.82 -13.99 12.05
C GLU A 52 -20.09 -13.12 11.91
N ILE A 53 -19.96 -11.80 12.06
CA ILE A 53 -21.07 -10.85 12.02
C ILE A 53 -21.07 -10.01 10.72
N PRO A 54 -22.24 -9.64 10.20
CA PRO A 54 -22.34 -8.73 9.07
C PRO A 54 -21.67 -7.38 9.38
N VAL A 55 -20.79 -6.95 8.48
CA VAL A 55 -20.10 -5.66 8.61
C VAL A 55 -21.01 -4.53 8.11
N PRO A 56 -21.16 -3.44 8.88
CA PRO A 56 -21.95 -2.29 8.45
C PRO A 56 -21.44 -1.65 7.14
N ASP A 57 -22.35 -1.18 6.29
CA ASP A 57 -22.03 -0.59 4.98
C ASP A 57 -21.03 0.57 5.05
N ASP A 58 -21.06 1.37 6.12
CA ASP A 58 -20.16 2.49 6.31
C ASP A 58 -18.73 2.05 6.64
N VAL A 59 -18.56 0.90 7.31
CA VAL A 59 -17.27 0.23 7.52
C VAL A 59 -16.76 -0.33 6.20
N CYS A 60 -17.61 -1.00 5.43
CA CYS A 60 -17.29 -1.47 4.08
C CYS A 60 -16.74 -0.32 3.21
N ALA A 61 -17.44 0.82 3.18
CA ALA A 61 -17.00 2.00 2.42
C ALA A 61 -15.61 2.51 2.84
N ARG A 62 -15.27 2.45 4.15
CA ARG A 62 -13.94 2.82 4.65
C ARG A 62 -12.87 1.82 4.22
N LEU A 63 -13.17 0.52 4.20
CA LEU A 63 -12.25 -0.51 3.70
C LEU A 63 -11.98 -0.35 2.20
N TYR A 64 -12.98 0.03 1.40
CA TYR A 64 -12.78 0.35 -0.01
C TYR A 64 -11.83 1.54 -0.23
N ARG A 65 -11.88 2.56 0.64
CA ARG A 65 -10.93 3.68 0.61
C ARG A 65 -9.53 3.21 0.97
N LEU A 66 -9.40 2.34 1.98
CA LEU A 66 -8.12 1.74 2.35
C LEU A 66 -7.51 0.94 1.20
N ARG A 67 -8.31 0.11 0.52
CA ARG A 67 -7.92 -0.62 -0.69
C ARG A 67 -7.42 0.29 -1.79
N THR A 68 -8.12 1.41 -2.03
CA THR A 68 -7.68 2.41 -3.00
C THR A 68 -6.32 3.00 -2.62
N ALA A 69 -6.11 3.33 -1.35
CA ALA A 69 -4.83 3.85 -0.85
C ALA A 69 -3.70 2.81 -0.96
N PHE A 70 -3.97 1.54 -0.62
CA PHE A 70 -3.00 0.45 -0.72
C PHE A 70 -2.63 0.15 -2.17
N THR A 71 -3.60 0.21 -3.08
CA THR A 71 -3.36 0.08 -4.51
C THR A 71 -2.46 1.20 -5.04
N ALA A 72 -2.70 2.45 -4.62
CA ALA A 72 -1.84 3.58 -4.98
C ALA A 72 -0.42 3.42 -4.40
N ALA A 73 -0.29 3.00 -3.13
CA ALA A 73 0.98 2.72 -2.50
C ALA A 73 1.75 1.60 -3.21
N LYS A 74 1.08 0.49 -3.57
CA LYS A 74 1.66 -0.62 -4.34
C LYS A 74 2.21 -0.14 -5.68
N LYS A 75 1.46 0.69 -6.42
CA LYS A 75 1.92 1.28 -7.68
C LYS A 75 3.16 2.15 -7.49
N LEU A 76 3.16 3.02 -6.48
CA LEU A 76 4.32 3.87 -6.16
C LEU A 76 5.56 3.02 -5.82
N LEU A 77 5.42 2.05 -4.91
CA LEU A 77 6.51 1.17 -4.50
C LEU A 77 7.05 0.36 -5.67
N ARG A 78 6.17 -0.13 -6.55
CA ARG A 78 6.58 -0.78 -7.80
C ARG A 78 7.40 0.17 -8.69
N CYS A 79 6.98 1.42 -8.88
CA CYS A 79 7.77 2.39 -9.64
C CYS A 79 9.15 2.67 -9.02
N CYS A 80 9.23 2.71 -7.68
CA CYS A 80 10.49 2.88 -6.95
C CYS A 80 11.40 1.65 -7.05
N HIS A 81 10.82 0.45 -7.09
CA HIS A 81 11.50 -0.83 -7.23
C HIS A 81 12.01 -1.06 -8.67
N ASP A 82 11.11 -0.95 -9.66
CA ASP A 82 11.41 -1.15 -11.09
C ASP A 82 12.37 -0.07 -11.64
N GLY A 83 12.62 1.00 -10.87
CA GLY A 83 13.66 1.98 -11.16
C GLY A 83 13.42 2.80 -12.43
N SER A 84 12.17 3.14 -12.74
CA SER A 84 11.83 3.88 -13.96
C SER A 84 12.48 5.27 -14.01
N LYS A 85 13.22 5.58 -15.09
CA LYS A 85 13.89 6.87 -15.33
C LYS A 85 12.92 8.07 -15.46
N ILE A 86 11.61 7.83 -15.60
CA ILE A 86 10.59 8.85 -15.92
C ILE A 86 10.13 9.66 -14.69
N TYR A 87 10.02 9.06 -13.50
CA TYR A 87 9.52 9.75 -12.30
C TYR A 87 10.52 10.73 -11.66
N LEU A 88 11.79 10.64 -12.03
CA LEU A 88 12.80 11.59 -11.57
C LEU A 88 12.53 13.01 -12.09
N VAL A 89 11.90 13.17 -13.26
CA VAL A 89 11.59 14.50 -13.81
C VAL A 89 10.61 15.24 -12.90
N SER A 90 9.60 14.56 -12.33
CA SER A 90 8.66 15.21 -11.42
C SER A 90 9.22 15.44 -10.01
N PHE A 91 10.17 14.64 -9.52
CA PHE A 91 10.76 14.82 -8.19
C PHE A 91 11.95 15.80 -8.17
N TYR A 92 12.70 15.94 -9.28
CA TYR A 92 13.77 16.94 -9.38
C TYR A 92 13.26 18.37 -9.57
N VAL A 93 12.08 18.56 -10.17
CA VAL A 93 11.49 19.91 -10.32
C VAL A 93 11.18 20.54 -8.97
N TYR A 94 10.70 19.77 -7.98
CA TYR A 94 10.46 20.29 -6.62
C TYR A 94 11.73 20.58 -5.81
N LYS A 95 12.88 20.02 -6.20
CA LYS A 95 14.15 20.19 -5.48
C LYS A 95 15.10 21.23 -6.10
N ILE A 96 14.76 21.75 -7.29
CA ILE A 96 15.47 22.86 -7.95
C ILE A 96 14.86 24.22 -7.54
N PHE A 97 13.61 24.24 -7.07
CA PHE A 97 12.90 25.46 -6.67
C PHE A 97 12.90 25.72 -5.15
N LEU A 98 13.72 25.01 -4.36
CA LEU A 98 13.83 25.20 -2.91
C LEU A 98 15.28 25.19 -2.44
#